data_AF-A0A3C1HF20-F1
#
_entry.id   AF-A0A3C1HF20-F1
#
_cell.length_a   1.000
_cell.length_b   1.000
_cell.length_c   1.000
_cell.angle_alpha   90.00
_cell.angle_beta   90.00
_cell.angle_gamma   90.00
#
_symmetry.space_group_name_H-M   'P 1'
#
loop_
_entity.id
_entity.type
_entity.pdbx_description
1 polymer ?
#
loop_
_entity_poly.entity_id
_entity_poly.type
_entity_poly.pdbx_seq_one_letter_code
_entity_poly.pdbx_strand_id
1 'polypeptide(L)'
;FDNEIQVDRLNKRSGVKRLNIKPQVDRYTFSGGRCIYLLAEGRLVNLGCATGHPSFVMSNSFSNQVLAQLDLWKNKGTYKVGVYRLPKKLD
;
A
#
# COMPACT_ATOMS: atom_id res chain seq x y z
N PHE A 1 -6.11 5.27 -1.97
CA PHE A 1 -5.30 4.06 -2.26
C PHE A 1 -6.28 2.92 -2.36
N ASP A 2 -6.26 2.11 -3.44
CA ASP A 2 -7.27 1.10 -3.86
C ASP A 2 -8.09 1.45 -5.11
N ASN A 3 -7.83 2.61 -5.71
CA ASN A 3 -8.55 3.12 -6.87
C ASN A 3 -7.99 2.66 -8.24
N GLU A 4 -6.89 1.90 -8.24
CA GLU A 4 -6.30 1.34 -9.46
C GLU A 4 -7.19 0.24 -10.07
N ILE A 5 -7.86 -0.53 -9.21
CA ILE A 5 -8.91 -1.49 -9.59
C ILE A 5 -10.24 -0.95 -9.07
N GLN A 6 -11.28 -0.91 -9.91
CA GLN A 6 -12.60 -0.37 -9.54
C GLN A 6 -13.41 -1.36 -8.68
N VAL A 7 -12.89 -1.72 -7.50
CA VAL A 7 -13.49 -2.72 -6.60
C VAL A 7 -14.88 -2.30 -6.13
N ASP A 8 -15.10 -1.01 -5.87
CA ASP A 8 -16.43 -0.48 -5.53
C ASP A 8 -17.49 -0.75 -6.61
N ARG A 9 -17.11 -0.63 -7.88
CA ARG A 9 -18.01 -0.95 -9.00
C ARG A 9 -18.25 -2.45 -9.08
N LEU A 10 -17.24 -3.27 -8.79
CA LEU A 10 -17.39 -4.72 -8.75
C LEU A 10 -18.35 -5.16 -7.62
N ASN A 11 -18.23 -4.57 -6.44
CA ASN A 11 -19.09 -4.81 -5.28
C ASN A 11 -20.56 -4.43 -5.55
N LYS A 12 -20.79 -3.34 -6.30
CA LYS A 12 -22.13 -2.83 -6.62
C LYS A 12 -22.74 -3.45 -7.89
N ARG A 13 -22.00 -4.31 -8.61
CA ARG A 13 -22.45 -4.84 -9.90
C ARG A 13 -23.53 -5.91 -9.72
N SER A 14 -24.68 -5.70 -10.37
CA SER A 14 -25.77 -6.67 -10.40
C SER A 14 -25.32 -8.00 -11.03
N GLY A 15 -25.76 -9.13 -10.45
CA GLY A 15 -25.44 -10.46 -10.96
C GLY A 15 -24.02 -10.95 -10.64
N VAL A 16 -23.28 -10.21 -9.80
CA VAL A 16 -22.00 -10.66 -9.24
C VAL A 16 -22.22 -11.14 -7.82
N LYS A 17 -21.73 -12.35 -7.51
CA LYS A 17 -21.74 -12.91 -6.16
C LYS A 17 -20.33 -12.91 -5.59
N ARG A 18 -20.13 -12.23 -4.46
CA ARG A 18 -18.88 -12.26 -3.69
C ARG A 18 -18.93 -13.39 -2.67
N LEU A 19 -17.87 -14.17 -2.59
CA LEU A 19 -17.62 -15.16 -1.54
C LEU A 19 -16.27 -14.86 -0.91
N ASN A 20 -16.23 -14.63 0.40
CA ASN A 20 -14.97 -14.54 1.12
C ASN A 20 -14.40 -15.95 1.31
N ILE A 21 -13.18 -16.19 0.80
CA ILE A 21 -12.53 -17.50 0.88
C ILE A 21 -11.72 -17.60 2.18
N LYS A 22 -11.01 -16.52 2.51
CA LYS A 22 -10.25 -16.31 3.74
C LYS A 22 -9.98 -14.81 3.89
N PRO A 23 -9.39 -14.34 5.00
CA PRO A 23 -8.98 -12.94 5.13
C PRO A 23 -8.17 -12.48 3.92
N GLN A 24 -8.57 -11.34 3.34
CA GLN A 24 -7.94 -10.71 2.17
C GLN A 24 -7.95 -11.52 0.87
N VAL A 25 -8.81 -12.53 0.74
CA VAL A 25 -9.04 -13.27 -0.50
C VAL A 25 -10.53 -13.46 -0.74
N ASP A 26 -11.03 -12.83 -1.79
CA ASP A 26 -12.44 -12.90 -2.20
C ASP A 26 -12.57 -13.50 -3.60
N ARG A 27 -13.60 -14.31 -3.80
CA ARG A 27 -14.01 -14.79 -5.12
C ARG A 27 -15.24 -14.05 -5.59
N TYR A 28 -15.20 -13.51 -6.80
CA TYR A 28 -16.35 -12.90 -7.46
C TYR A 28 -16.80 -13.79 -8.62
N THR A 29 -18.03 -14.29 -8.56
CA THR A 29 -18.65 -15.10 -9.62
C THR A 29 -19.65 -14.24 -10.39
N PHE A 30 -19.49 -14.17 -11.72
CA PHE A 30 -20.37 -13.42 -12.62
C PHE A 30 -21.54 -14.28 -13.10
N SER A 31 -22.58 -13.65 -13.65
CA SER A 31 -23.79 -14.33 -14.16
C SER A 31 -23.52 -15.45 -15.17
N GLY A 32 -22.47 -15.33 -15.99
CA GLY A 32 -22.03 -16.36 -16.93
C GLY A 32 -21.18 -17.48 -16.32
N GLY A 33 -21.12 -17.60 -14.99
CA GLY A 33 -20.40 -18.66 -14.27
C GLY A 33 -18.88 -18.46 -14.15
N ARG A 34 -18.28 -17.59 -14.96
CA ARG A 34 -16.86 -17.20 -14.81
C ARG A 34 -16.63 -16.59 -13.43
N CYS A 35 -15.45 -16.82 -12.86
CA CYS A 35 -15.06 -16.23 -11.59
C CYS A 35 -13.65 -15.64 -11.63
N ILE A 36 -13.42 -14.65 -10.76
CA ILE A 36 -12.11 -14.07 -10.48
C ILE A 36 -11.84 -14.12 -8.98
N TYR A 37 -10.57 -14.17 -8.61
CA TYR A 37 -10.12 -14.00 -7.23
C TYR A 37 -9.47 -12.63 -7.09
N LEU A 38 -9.89 -11.88 -6.07
CA LEU A 38 -9.37 -10.57 -5.73
C LEU A 38 -8.62 -10.68 -4.40
N LEU A 39 -7.41 -10.14 -4.38
CA LEU A 39 -6.57 -10.07 -3.19
C LEU A 39 -6.65 -8.69 -2.55
N ALA A 40 -6.62 -8.66 -1.22
CA ALA A 40 -6.56 -7.45 -0.40
C ALA A 40 -7.62 -6.38 -0.74
N GLU A 41 -8.76 -6.77 -1.33
CA GLU A 41 -9.80 -5.84 -1.83
C GLU A 41 -9.23 -4.73 -2.74
N GLY A 42 -8.18 -5.02 -3.52
CA GLY A 42 -7.51 -4.04 -4.38
C GLY A 42 -6.55 -3.08 -3.67
N ARG A 43 -6.32 -3.27 -2.37
CA ARG A 43 -5.30 -2.55 -1.58
C ARG A 43 -3.91 -3.18 -1.77
N LEU A 44 -2.92 -2.67 -1.04
CA LEU A 44 -1.53 -3.12 -1.11
C LEU A 44 -1.40 -4.62 -0.77
N VAL A 45 -1.27 -5.44 -1.79
CA VAL A 45 -1.31 -6.92 -1.68
C VAL A 45 -0.17 -7.50 -0.85
N ASN A 46 1.04 -6.94 -0.95
CA ASN A 46 2.21 -7.41 -0.20
C ASN A 46 2.08 -7.19 1.31
N LEU A 47 1.37 -6.13 1.71
CA LEU A 47 1.07 -5.84 3.13
C LEU A 47 -0.20 -6.52 3.61
N GLY A 48 -1.21 -6.65 2.74
CA GLY A 48 -2.50 -7.26 3.08
C GLY A 48 -2.47 -8.78 3.11
N CYS A 49 -1.72 -9.42 2.22
CA CYS A 49 -1.70 -10.88 2.05
C CYS A 49 -0.38 -11.54 2.48
N ALA A 50 0.61 -10.75 2.91
CA ALA A 50 1.91 -11.21 3.37
C ALA A 50 2.48 -10.23 4.42
N THR A 51 3.80 -10.18 4.56
CA THR A 51 4.51 -9.41 5.59
C THR A 51 5.22 -8.16 5.05
N GLY A 52 4.92 -7.73 3.82
CA GLY A 52 5.55 -6.56 3.20
C GLY A 52 6.98 -6.81 2.73
N HIS A 53 7.81 -5.76 2.74
CA HIS A 53 9.21 -5.88 2.37
C HIS A 53 10.03 -6.53 3.51
N PRO A 54 11.06 -7.34 3.19
CA PRO A 54 11.97 -7.89 4.18
C PRO A 54 12.67 -6.81 5.01
N SER A 55 13.04 -7.16 6.25
CA SER A 55 13.71 -6.24 7.18
C SER A 55 14.97 -5.58 6.60
N PHE A 56 15.74 -6.30 5.80
CA PHE A 56 16.94 -5.76 5.14
C PHE A 56 16.62 -4.62 4.17
N VAL A 57 15.54 -4.74 3.39
CA VAL A 57 15.08 -3.68 2.49
C VAL A 57 14.54 -2.50 3.31
N MET A 58 13.76 -2.78 4.34
CA MET A 58 13.21 -1.76 5.23
C MET A 58 14.28 -1.01 6.03
N SER A 59 15.43 -1.65 6.31
CA SER A 59 16.57 -1.02 7.00
C SER A 59 17.06 0.24 6.27
N ASN A 60 17.15 0.20 4.94
CA ASN A 60 17.52 1.37 4.13
C ASN A 60 16.49 2.50 4.29
N SER A 61 15.20 2.17 4.17
CA SER A 61 14.11 3.15 4.28
C SER A 61 14.05 3.78 5.68
N PHE A 62 14.15 2.96 6.73
CA PHE A 62 14.10 3.43 8.12
C PHE A 62 15.35 4.21 8.52
N SER A 63 16.52 3.85 8.00
CA SER A 63 17.74 4.65 8.21
C SER A 63 17.57 6.06 7.64
N ASN A 64 17.07 6.18 6.41
CA ASN A 64 16.77 7.48 5.80
C ASN A 64 15.70 8.26 6.56
N GLN A 65 14.65 7.60 7.07
CA GLN A 65 13.65 8.26 7.92
C GLN A 65 14.26 8.81 9.21
N VAL A 66 15.11 8.05 9.90
CA VAL A 66 15.77 8.52 11.13
C VAL A 66 16.74 9.66 10.84
N LEU A 67 17.54 9.58 9.78
CA LEU A 67 18.42 10.68 9.36
C LEU A 67 17.64 11.96 9.05
N ALA A 68 16.48 11.84 8.38
CA ALA A 68 15.60 12.98 8.13
C ALA A 68 15.04 13.57 9.43
N GLN A 69 14.63 12.73 10.40
CA GLN A 69 14.14 13.21 11.70
C GLN A 69 15.24 13.94 12.48
N LEU A 70 16.47 13.42 12.49
CA LEU A 70 17.62 14.07 13.13
C LEU A 70 17.94 15.43 12.50
N ASP A 71 17.91 15.51 11.17
CA ASP A 71 18.16 16.75 10.45
C ASP A 71 17.08 17.80 10.70
N LEU A 72 15.80 17.42 10.65
CA LEU A 72 14.68 18.30 10.96
C LEU A 72 14.72 18.80 12.41
N TRP A 73 15.06 17.92 13.36
CA TRP A 73 15.16 18.28 14.77
C TRP A 73 16.33 19.24 15.02
N LYS A 74 17.50 18.96 14.46
CA LYS A 74 18.70 19.79 14.60
C LYS A 74 18.54 21.17 13.96
N ASN A 75 17.82 21.27 12.85
CA ASN A 75 17.61 22.50 12.08
C ASN A 75 16.20 23.08 12.29
N LYS A 76 15.60 22.86 13.45
CA LYS A 76 14.25 23.33 13.78
C LYS A 76 14.17 24.86 13.63
N GLY A 77 13.23 25.34 12.80
CA GLY A 77 13.05 26.77 12.52
C GLY A 77 13.92 27.33 11.38
N THR A 78 14.87 26.54 10.87
CA THR A 78 15.71 26.94 9.72
C THR A 78 15.02 26.65 8.39
N TYR A 79 14.31 25.52 8.29
CA TYR A 79 13.56 25.16 7.09
C TYR A 79 12.29 26.00 6.94
N LYS A 80 12.07 26.51 5.72
CA LYS A 80 10.78 27.08 5.32
C LYS A 80 9.82 25.93 4.97
N VAL A 81 8.52 26.23 4.93
CA VAL A 81 7.52 25.25 4.48
C VAL A 81 7.82 24.85 3.03
N GLY A 82 8.01 23.55 2.79
CA GLY A 82 8.37 23.01 1.48
C GLY A 82 8.70 21.53 1.53
N VAL A 83 9.04 20.97 0.36
CA VAL A 83 9.48 19.58 0.21
C VAL A 83 10.97 19.56 -0.09
N TYR A 84 11.72 18.82 0.73
CA TYR A 84 13.17 18.72 0.64
C TYR A 84 13.58 17.26 0.41
N ARG A 85 14.75 17.06 -0.19
CA ARG A 85 15.39 15.75 -0.32
C ARG A 85 16.53 15.64 0.68
N LEU A 86 16.80 14.43 1.15
CA LEU A 86 18.01 14.17 1.90
C LEU A 86 19.24 14.51 1.03
N PRO A 87 20.32 15.06 1.62
CA PRO A 87 21.56 15.29 0.89
C PRO A 87 22.12 13.99 0.29
N LYS A 88 22.67 14.07 -0.93
CA LYS A 88 23.25 12.91 -1.64
C LYS A 88 24.37 12.19 -0.86
N LYS A 89 25.02 12.85 0.10
CA LYS A 89 26.03 12.22 0.97
C LYS A 89 25.42 11.22 1.95
N LEU A 90 24.13 11.35 2.27
CA LEU A 90 23.40 10.47 3.19
C LEU A 90 22.71 9.30 2.47
N ASP A 91 22.74 9.28 1.14
CA ASP A 91 22.21 8.23 0.26
C ASP A 91 23.37 7.36 -0.22
#